data_AF-A0A9D8N0F5-F1
#
_entry.id   AF-A0A9D8N0F5-F1
#
_cell.length_a   1.000
_cell.length_b   1.000
_cell.length_c   1.000
_cell.angle_alpha   90.00
_cell.angle_beta   90.00
_cell.angle_gamma   90.00
#
_symmetry.space_group_name_H-M   'P 1'
#
loop_
_entity.id
_entity.type
_entity.pdbx_description
1 polymer ?
#
loop_
_entity_poly.entity_id
_entity_poly.type
_entity_poly.pdbx_seq_one_letter_code
_entity_poly.pdbx_strand_id
1 'polypeptide(L)'
;MDRLFRLLTMLALLSACSVKENRGLCPCELRVAGSEPLRTEGGVLVSVIQDGIVVKQGMLGKDDFDGGKCVLTVPRKPSVVTVFTGITDMNTAGGRQLDIISGYECDELYSCSAFAELSGDEADCIVTPHKNFARLDLAVVGLPDIALMRIEGKVHGYDLLSLDPCEGSFGCGPRDGGSRTHWFLRLPRQLDDSLTLDVLFGDSAVRQVPLGAIIAAGGYRYDDEDLLDIAVTVDLSKSEAVVHLSDWEEGEYSTIEY
;
A
#
# COMPACT_ATOMS: atom_id res chain seq x y z
N MET A 1 46.72 58.50 10.99
CA MET A 1 46.78 57.02 11.10
C MET A 1 45.45 56.39 11.53
N ASP A 2 44.69 56.98 12.46
CA ASP A 2 43.43 56.40 12.97
C ASP A 2 42.30 56.18 11.96
N ARG A 3 42.12 57.07 10.98
CA ARG A 3 41.01 56.95 10.01
C ARG A 3 41.21 55.84 8.98
N LEU A 4 42.47 55.58 8.59
CA LEU A 4 42.81 54.52 7.63
C LEU A 4 42.67 53.14 8.28
N PHE A 5 43.06 53.03 9.56
CA PHE A 5 42.95 51.79 10.32
C PHE A 5 41.48 51.40 10.54
N ARG A 6 40.61 52.37 10.88
CA ARG A 6 39.15 52.16 11.01
C ARG A 6 38.46 51.77 9.70
N LEU A 7 38.91 52.32 8.57
CA LEU A 7 38.37 51.96 7.25
C LEU A 7 38.75 50.52 6.86
N LEU A 8 39.99 50.11 7.14
CA LEU A 8 40.47 48.74 6.90
C LEU A 8 39.79 47.71 7.80
N THR A 9 39.47 48.04 9.05
CA THR A 9 38.70 47.13 9.94
C THR A 9 37.24 47.00 9.51
N MET A 10 36.60 48.08 9.03
CA MET A 10 35.24 48.02 8.49
C MET A 10 35.15 47.20 7.19
N LEU A 11 36.13 47.34 6.28
CA LEU A 11 36.16 46.53 5.05
C LEU A 11 36.36 45.03 5.34
N ALA A 12 37.19 44.67 6.34
CA ALA A 12 37.40 43.27 6.72
C ALA A 12 36.16 42.63 7.37
N LEU A 13 35.35 43.40 8.10
CA LEU A 13 34.09 42.95 8.68
C LEU A 13 32.98 42.75 7.63
N LEU A 14 33.03 43.48 6.51
CA LEU A 14 32.06 43.35 5.41
C LEU A 14 32.35 42.16 4.49
N SER A 15 33.61 41.70 4.42
CA SER A 15 33.98 40.46 3.69
C SER A 15 33.66 39.17 4.45
N ALA A 16 33.34 39.23 5.75
CA ALA A 16 33.09 38.06 6.58
C ALA A 16 31.66 37.48 6.45
N CYS A 17 30.73 38.18 5.79
CA CYS A 17 29.32 37.77 5.70
C CYS A 17 28.86 37.33 4.30
N SER A 18 29.78 37.11 3.35
CA SER A 18 29.36 36.66 2.01
C SER A 18 30.35 35.73 1.33
N VAL A 19 30.85 34.74 2.06
CA VAL A 19 31.15 33.48 1.39
C VAL A 19 29.80 32.83 1.14
N LYS A 20 29.25 33.00 -0.07
CA LYS A 20 28.20 32.09 -0.56
C LYS A 20 28.85 30.72 -0.64
N GLU A 21 28.80 29.95 0.44
CA GLU A 21 29.16 28.55 0.41
C GLU A 21 28.35 27.88 -0.69
N ASN A 22 29.02 27.09 -1.52
CA ASN A 22 28.32 26.31 -2.52
C ASN A 22 27.55 25.19 -1.80
N ARG A 23 26.33 25.51 -1.38
CA ARG A 23 25.42 24.59 -0.69
C ARG A 23 24.65 23.67 -1.66
N GLY A 24 25.02 23.66 -2.94
CA GLY A 24 24.42 22.78 -3.95
C GLY A 24 24.67 21.29 -3.67
N LEU A 25 25.71 20.95 -2.91
CA LEU A 25 26.00 19.58 -2.47
C LEU A 25 25.46 19.27 -1.06
N CYS A 26 24.92 20.26 -0.34
CA CYS A 26 24.34 20.03 0.97
C CYS A 26 23.04 19.24 0.81
N PRO A 27 22.74 18.26 1.69
CA PRO A 27 21.45 17.59 1.66
C PRO A 27 20.31 18.56 2.03
N CYS A 28 19.10 18.12 1.76
CA CYS A 28 17.83 18.70 2.19
C CYS A 28 17.22 17.81 3.28
N GLU A 29 16.62 18.42 4.30
CA GLU A 29 15.75 17.73 5.26
C GLU A 29 14.32 17.72 4.71
N LEU A 30 13.91 16.55 4.20
CA LEU A 30 12.57 16.29 3.73
C LEU A 30 11.69 15.83 4.90
N ARG A 31 10.62 16.56 5.18
CA ARG A 31 9.60 16.24 6.17
C ARG A 31 8.40 15.60 5.47
N VAL A 32 8.11 14.34 5.78
CA VAL A 32 6.97 13.62 5.19
C VAL A 32 5.88 13.48 6.25
N ALA A 33 4.66 13.89 5.92
CA ALA A 33 3.49 13.75 6.77
C ALA A 33 2.28 13.34 5.93
N GLY A 34 1.37 12.57 6.52
CA GLY A 34 0.10 12.27 5.86
C GLY A 34 -0.86 13.47 5.93
N SER A 35 -1.76 13.60 4.95
CA SER A 35 -2.93 14.48 5.05
C SER A 35 -3.84 14.07 6.22
N GLU A 36 -3.83 12.78 6.55
CA GLU A 36 -4.31 12.19 7.79
C GLU A 36 -3.18 11.40 8.48
N PRO A 37 -3.28 11.11 9.79
CA PRO A 37 -2.27 10.32 10.48
C PRO A 37 -2.00 8.97 9.78
N LEU A 38 -0.73 8.73 9.43
CA LEU A 38 -0.30 7.46 8.85
C LEU A 38 -0.46 6.32 9.88
N ARG A 39 -0.79 5.12 9.41
CA ARG A 39 -0.91 3.90 10.21
C ARG A 39 0.49 3.36 10.52
N THR A 40 0.99 3.64 11.73
CA THR A 40 2.38 3.39 12.14
C THR A 40 2.56 2.14 13.00
N GLU A 41 1.47 1.48 13.40
CA GLU A 41 1.49 0.35 14.34
C GLU A 41 2.28 -0.85 13.82
N GLY A 42 2.20 -1.14 12.52
CA GLY A 42 2.97 -2.22 11.88
C GLY A 42 4.10 -1.75 10.96
N GLY A 43 4.16 -0.46 10.66
CA GLY A 43 5.23 0.17 9.90
C GLY A 43 4.76 1.01 8.72
N VAL A 44 5.60 1.98 8.36
CA VAL A 44 5.44 2.85 7.19
C VAL A 44 6.70 2.74 6.35
N LEU A 45 6.56 2.24 5.12
CA LEU A 45 7.66 2.20 4.17
C LEU A 45 7.67 3.51 3.36
N VAL A 46 8.72 4.30 3.52
CA VAL A 46 8.91 5.54 2.75
C VAL A 46 10.10 5.37 1.82
N SER A 47 9.90 5.66 0.54
CA SER A 47 10.98 5.71 -0.46
C SER A 47 11.04 7.08 -1.13
N VAL A 48 12.24 7.58 -1.36
CA VAL A 48 12.49 8.84 -2.08
C VAL A 48 13.24 8.50 -3.36
N ILE A 49 12.68 8.94 -4.48
CA ILE A 49 13.09 8.55 -5.83
C ILE A 49 13.55 9.79 -6.59
N GLN A 50 14.77 9.74 -7.13
CA GLN A 50 15.38 10.78 -7.95
C GLN A 50 15.89 10.15 -9.25
N ASP A 51 15.52 10.69 -10.40
CA ASP A 51 15.85 10.13 -11.74
C ASP A 51 15.51 8.63 -11.89
N GLY A 52 14.42 8.18 -11.27
CA GLY A 52 14.02 6.76 -11.31
C GLY A 52 14.85 5.83 -10.40
N ILE A 53 15.72 6.39 -9.54
CA ILE A 53 16.55 5.65 -8.59
C ILE A 53 16.09 5.96 -7.16
N VAL A 54 15.95 4.93 -6.33
CA VAL A 54 15.70 5.08 -4.88
C VAL A 54 16.96 5.62 -4.22
N VAL A 55 16.91 6.87 -3.76
CA VAL A 55 18.04 7.52 -3.05
C VAL A 55 17.94 7.38 -1.54
N LYS A 56 16.73 7.11 -1.02
CA LYS A 56 16.46 6.84 0.38
C LYS A 56 15.28 5.90 0.49
N GLN A 57 15.38 4.93 1.39
CA GLN A 57 14.29 4.01 1.73
C GLN A 57 14.39 3.66 3.21
N GLY A 58 13.25 3.50 3.87
CA GLY A 58 13.20 3.05 5.26
C GLY A 58 11.84 2.50 5.63
N MET A 59 11.84 1.37 6.34
CA MET A 59 10.69 0.93 7.13
C MET A 59 10.73 1.68 8.45
N LEU A 60 9.75 2.54 8.67
CA LEU A 60 9.67 3.45 9.80
C LEU A 60 8.58 2.97 10.76
N GLY A 61 8.88 2.97 12.06
CA GLY A 61 7.93 2.69 13.12
C GLY A 61 7.32 3.97 13.69
N LYS A 62 6.44 3.82 14.67
CA LYS A 62 5.80 4.94 15.37
C LYS A 62 6.79 5.98 15.91
N ASP A 63 7.94 5.54 16.43
CA ASP A 63 8.93 6.42 17.06
C ASP A 63 9.70 7.30 16.04
N ASP A 64 9.62 6.98 14.74
CA ASP A 64 10.19 7.79 13.67
C ASP A 64 9.30 8.98 13.26
N PHE A 65 8.07 9.06 13.80
CA PHE A 65 7.09 10.10 13.50
C PHE A 65 6.86 11.03 14.71
N ASP A 66 7.63 12.12 14.81
CA ASP A 66 7.41 13.16 15.82
C ASP A 66 6.35 14.16 15.34
N GLY A 67 5.26 14.32 16.10
CA GLY A 67 4.14 15.18 15.69
C GLY A 67 3.47 14.75 14.39
N GLY A 68 3.53 13.46 14.04
CA GLY A 68 2.91 12.90 12.83
C GLY A 68 3.75 13.05 11.55
N LYS A 69 5.02 13.46 11.66
CA LYS A 69 5.94 13.63 10.53
C LYS A 69 7.24 12.88 10.75
N CYS A 70 7.78 12.27 9.71
CA CYS A 70 9.13 11.76 9.72
C CYS A 70 10.07 12.70 8.95
N VAL A 71 11.36 12.67 9.29
CA VAL A 71 12.38 13.52 8.67
C VAL A 71 13.43 12.65 7.99
N LEU A 72 13.66 12.91 6.71
CA LEU A 72 14.63 12.20 5.87
C LEU A 72 15.66 13.17 5.33
N THR A 73 16.94 12.84 5.51
CA THR A 73 18.04 13.57 4.85
C THR A 73 18.26 13.00 3.44
N VAL A 74 18.09 13.84 2.42
CA VAL A 74 18.12 13.44 0.99
C VAL A 74 18.88 14.46 0.13
N PRO A 75 19.37 14.09 -1.08
CA PRO A 75 20.01 15.06 -1.97
C PRO A 75 19.04 16.17 -2.42
N ARG A 76 19.55 17.39 -2.62
CA ARG A 76 18.79 18.56 -3.13
C ARG A 76 18.44 18.39 -4.60
N LYS A 77 17.37 17.65 -4.86
CA LYS A 77 16.86 17.41 -6.19
C LYS A 77 15.36 17.10 -6.13
N PRO A 78 14.55 17.64 -7.05
CA PRO A 78 13.14 17.28 -7.13
C PRO A 78 12.96 15.75 -7.13
N SER A 79 12.04 15.26 -6.30
CA SER A 79 11.92 13.84 -6.00
C SER A 79 10.47 13.39 -6.01
N VAL A 80 10.24 12.11 -6.30
CA VAL A 80 8.97 11.44 -5.99
C VAL A 80 9.15 10.71 -4.66
N VAL A 81 8.19 10.89 -3.76
CA VAL A 81 8.11 10.20 -2.48
C VAL A 81 7.00 9.16 -2.60
N THR A 82 7.33 7.89 -2.43
CA THR A 82 6.33 6.82 -2.32
C THR A 82 6.18 6.39 -0.86
N VAL A 83 4.95 6.11 -0.46
CA VAL A 83 4.62 5.70 0.90
C VAL A 83 3.70 4.49 0.85
N PHE A 84 4.02 3.47 1.64
CA PHE A 84 3.10 2.41 2.04
C PHE A 84 2.90 2.48 3.56
N THR A 85 1.67 2.35 4.03
CA THR A 85 1.31 2.39 5.45
C THR A 85 0.28 1.32 5.77
N GLY A 86 0.25 0.83 7.02
CA GLY A 86 -0.58 -0.31 7.41
C GLY A 86 0.06 -1.67 7.13
N ILE A 87 1.37 -1.69 6.87
CA ILE A 87 2.16 -2.93 6.73
C ILE A 87 2.18 -3.62 8.09
N THR A 88 1.93 -4.93 8.14
CA THR A 88 2.00 -5.75 9.36
C THR A 88 2.78 -7.03 9.13
N ASP A 89 2.44 -7.78 8.09
CA ASP A 89 3.04 -9.08 7.78
C ASP A 89 3.81 -9.06 6.45
N MET A 90 3.55 -8.09 5.56
CA MET A 90 4.25 -7.97 4.27
C MET A 90 5.72 -7.59 4.46
N ASN A 91 6.58 -7.99 3.52
CA ASN A 91 8.02 -7.72 3.61
C ASN A 91 8.61 -7.27 2.27
N THR A 92 9.88 -6.85 2.30
CA THR A 92 10.60 -6.37 1.11
C THR A 92 11.71 -7.33 0.67
N ALA A 93 11.56 -8.64 0.92
CA ALA A 93 12.61 -9.63 0.69
C ALA A 93 13.03 -9.72 -0.80
N GLY A 94 12.14 -9.38 -1.75
CA GLY A 94 12.45 -9.25 -3.18
C GLY A 94 13.16 -7.94 -3.58
N GLY A 95 13.43 -7.04 -2.64
CA GLY A 95 14.17 -5.78 -2.82
C GLY A 95 13.35 -4.64 -3.43
N ARG A 96 12.74 -4.85 -4.59
CA ARG A 96 11.96 -3.83 -5.31
C ARG A 96 10.44 -3.95 -5.12
N GLN A 97 10.01 -4.93 -4.35
CA GLN A 97 8.60 -5.26 -4.14
C GLN A 97 8.28 -5.27 -2.65
N LEU A 98 7.04 -4.96 -2.33
CA LEU A 98 6.41 -5.27 -1.06
C LEU A 98 5.57 -6.53 -1.25
N ASP A 99 6.08 -7.65 -0.73
CA ASP A 99 5.57 -8.99 -0.96
C ASP A 99 4.58 -9.42 0.13
N ILE A 100 3.48 -10.03 -0.31
CA ILE A 100 2.58 -10.80 0.56
C ILE A 100 3.26 -12.13 0.86
N ILE A 101 3.39 -12.46 2.14
CA ILE A 101 3.97 -13.74 2.54
C ILE A 101 3.05 -14.87 2.08
N SER A 102 3.61 -15.88 1.41
CA SER A 102 2.85 -17.05 0.96
C SER A 102 2.03 -17.66 2.09
N GLY A 103 0.73 -17.87 1.87
CA GLY A 103 -0.21 -18.38 2.86
C GLY A 103 -0.89 -17.32 3.73
N TYR A 104 -0.41 -16.07 3.69
CA TYR A 104 -0.99 -14.95 4.42
C TYR A 104 -1.92 -14.13 3.52
N GLU A 105 -2.85 -13.42 4.15
CA GLU A 105 -3.69 -12.43 3.49
C GLU A 105 -2.88 -11.17 3.16
N CYS A 106 -3.42 -10.31 2.29
CA CYS A 106 -2.89 -8.95 2.13
C CYS A 106 -3.04 -8.17 3.45
N ASP A 107 -2.13 -7.25 3.74
CA ASP A 107 -2.28 -6.31 4.85
C ASP A 107 -3.39 -5.28 4.57
N GLU A 108 -3.79 -4.51 5.58
CA GLU A 108 -4.63 -3.32 5.40
C GLU A 108 -3.81 -2.17 4.81
N LEU A 109 -3.39 -2.37 3.57
CA LEU A 109 -2.36 -1.58 2.92
C LEU A 109 -2.95 -0.32 2.30
N TYR A 110 -2.31 0.81 2.58
CA TYR A 110 -2.57 2.07 1.89
C TYR A 110 -1.28 2.55 1.25
N SER A 111 -1.36 3.14 0.07
CA SER A 111 -0.19 3.68 -0.60
C SER A 111 -0.47 4.94 -1.41
N CYS A 112 0.56 5.71 -1.67
CA CYS A 112 0.51 6.89 -2.53
C CYS A 112 1.89 7.32 -2.99
N SER A 113 1.91 8.18 -4.01
CA SER A 113 3.08 8.91 -4.46
C SER A 113 2.82 10.41 -4.41
N ALA A 114 3.80 11.19 -3.96
CA ALA A 114 3.76 12.64 -3.97
C ALA A 114 5.07 13.21 -4.51
N PHE A 115 5.01 14.41 -5.10
CA PHE A 115 6.19 15.09 -5.60
C PHE A 115 6.69 16.11 -4.58
N ALA A 116 8.00 16.11 -4.33
CA ALA A 116 8.67 17.01 -3.39
C ALA A 116 9.72 17.87 -4.10
N GLU A 117 9.55 19.19 -3.99
CA GLU A 117 10.50 20.19 -4.48
C GLU A 117 11.62 20.41 -3.45
N LEU A 118 12.80 19.83 -3.70
CA LEU A 118 13.93 19.85 -2.77
C LEU A 118 14.99 20.90 -3.16
N SER A 119 14.58 22.16 -3.33
CA SER A 119 15.50 23.26 -3.68
C SER A 119 16.16 23.94 -2.48
N GLY A 120 15.64 23.70 -1.27
CA GLY A 120 16.03 24.38 -0.03
C GLY A 120 16.86 23.52 0.94
N ASP A 121 17.08 24.07 2.13
CA ASP A 121 17.64 23.31 3.26
C ASP A 121 16.61 22.34 3.85
N GLU A 122 15.34 22.73 3.81
CA GLU A 122 14.19 21.96 4.30
C GLU A 122 13.11 21.93 3.20
N ALA A 123 12.32 20.87 3.18
CA ALA A 123 11.13 20.74 2.35
C ALA A 123 10.06 19.93 3.07
N ASP A 124 8.80 20.27 2.86
CA ASP A 124 7.66 19.52 3.36
C ASP A 124 6.98 18.77 2.20
N CYS A 125 6.54 17.54 2.46
CA CYS A 125 5.81 16.70 1.53
C CYS A 125 4.61 16.09 2.26
N ILE A 126 3.42 16.55 1.88
CA ILE A 126 2.16 15.98 2.37
C ILE A 126 1.74 14.86 1.41
N VAL A 127 1.46 13.69 1.97
CA VAL A 127 1.05 12.49 1.23
C VAL A 127 -0.38 12.11 1.57
N THR A 128 -1.14 11.57 0.61
CA THR A 128 -2.52 11.12 0.82
C THR A 128 -2.63 9.66 0.41
N PRO A 129 -2.43 8.72 1.34
CA PRO A 129 -2.50 7.28 1.05
C PRO A 129 -3.91 6.84 0.67
N HIS A 130 -4.01 6.01 -0.36
CA HIS A 130 -5.25 5.39 -0.83
C HIS A 130 -5.26 3.90 -0.54
N LYS A 131 -6.45 3.35 -0.31
CA LYS A 131 -6.69 1.95 0.05
C LYS A 131 -6.33 1.02 -1.11
N ASN A 132 -5.39 0.11 -0.86
CA ASN A 132 -4.87 -0.88 -1.80
C ASN A 132 -5.10 -2.32 -1.32
N PHE A 133 -6.24 -2.57 -0.71
CA PHE A 133 -6.71 -3.92 -0.39
C PHE A 133 -8.24 -3.94 -0.44
N ALA A 134 -8.83 -5.11 -0.66
CA ALA A 134 -10.27 -5.31 -0.50
C ALA A 134 -10.52 -6.29 0.63
N ARG A 135 -11.43 -5.99 1.57
CA ARG A 135 -11.95 -7.02 2.47
C ARG A 135 -13.00 -7.83 1.72
N LEU A 136 -12.88 -9.15 1.76
CA LEU A 136 -13.86 -10.08 1.23
C LEU A 136 -14.59 -10.73 2.41
N ASP A 137 -15.88 -10.44 2.55
CA ASP A 137 -16.84 -11.21 3.34
C ASP A 137 -17.42 -12.31 2.44
N LEU A 138 -17.07 -13.54 2.74
CA LEU A 138 -17.45 -14.70 1.95
C LEU A 138 -18.48 -15.51 2.74
N ALA A 139 -19.70 -15.58 2.22
CA ALA A 139 -20.69 -16.55 2.66
C ALA A 139 -20.68 -17.76 1.70
N VAL A 140 -20.60 -18.99 2.23
CA VAL A 140 -20.63 -20.22 1.42
C VAL A 140 -21.66 -21.18 2.00
N VAL A 141 -22.64 -21.51 1.16
CA VAL A 141 -23.76 -22.39 1.46
C VAL A 141 -23.52 -23.74 0.80
N GLY A 142 -23.88 -24.82 1.49
CA GLY A 142 -23.67 -26.19 1.00
C GLY A 142 -22.24 -26.69 1.18
N LEU A 143 -21.46 -26.09 2.08
CA LEU A 143 -20.16 -26.61 2.47
C LEU A 143 -20.33 -27.94 3.23
N PRO A 144 -19.54 -28.99 2.92
CA PRO A 144 -19.52 -30.20 3.72
C PRO A 144 -18.84 -29.98 5.06
N ASP A 145 -19.09 -30.89 6.01
CA ASP A 145 -18.53 -30.82 7.37
C ASP A 145 -16.99 -30.81 7.41
N ILE A 146 -16.33 -31.40 6.41
CA ILE A 146 -14.87 -31.41 6.29
C ILE A 146 -14.53 -30.88 4.89
N ALA A 147 -14.26 -29.58 4.81
CA ALA A 147 -13.74 -28.94 3.61
C ALA A 147 -12.62 -27.96 3.99
N LEU A 148 -11.60 -27.91 3.15
CA LEU A 148 -10.59 -26.86 3.19
C LEU A 148 -10.91 -25.86 2.08
N MET A 149 -10.87 -24.58 2.39
CA MET A 149 -11.00 -23.52 1.40
C MET A 149 -9.68 -22.82 1.20
N ARG A 150 -9.37 -22.52 -0.05
CA ARG A 150 -8.24 -21.71 -0.43
C ARG A 150 -8.65 -20.70 -1.48
N ILE A 151 -8.18 -19.49 -1.32
CA ILE A 151 -8.31 -18.45 -2.31
C ILE A 151 -6.98 -18.37 -3.03
N GLU A 152 -7.00 -18.40 -4.35
CA GLU A 152 -5.81 -18.31 -5.21
C GLU A 152 -5.96 -17.12 -6.16
N GLY A 153 -4.85 -16.50 -6.51
CA GLY A 153 -4.80 -15.36 -7.42
C GLY A 153 -3.41 -15.14 -8.01
N LYS A 154 -3.31 -14.12 -8.86
CA LYS A 154 -2.07 -13.82 -9.60
C LYS A 154 -1.39 -12.52 -9.17
N VAL A 155 -1.71 -11.96 -8.01
CA VAL A 155 -1.02 -10.76 -7.47
C VAL A 155 -0.37 -11.07 -6.14
N HIS A 156 0.97 -11.04 -6.08
CA HIS A 156 1.74 -11.41 -4.89
C HIS A 156 2.25 -10.21 -4.08
N GLY A 157 2.00 -8.97 -4.51
CA GLY A 157 2.58 -7.79 -3.87
C GLY A 157 2.49 -6.54 -4.74
N TYR A 158 3.30 -5.55 -4.41
CA TYR A 158 3.32 -4.23 -5.06
C TYR A 158 4.74 -3.78 -5.40
N ASP A 159 4.94 -3.14 -6.55
CA ASP A 159 6.23 -2.53 -6.89
C ASP A 159 6.40 -1.23 -6.09
N LEU A 160 7.58 -1.05 -5.50
CA LEU A 160 7.82 0.05 -4.56
C LEU A 160 7.91 1.44 -5.23
N LEU A 161 8.06 1.50 -6.56
CA LEU A 161 8.22 2.75 -7.29
C LEU A 161 6.93 3.18 -7.99
N SER A 162 6.32 2.26 -8.72
CA SER A 162 5.09 2.48 -9.47
C SER A 162 3.85 2.38 -8.59
N LEU A 163 3.94 1.66 -7.45
CA LEU A 163 2.81 1.28 -6.60
C LEU A 163 1.85 0.27 -7.24
N ASP A 164 2.17 -0.19 -8.46
CA ASP A 164 1.35 -1.12 -9.20
C ASP A 164 1.42 -2.53 -8.57
N PRO A 165 0.32 -3.29 -8.60
CA PRO A 165 0.33 -4.69 -8.21
C PRO A 165 1.28 -5.51 -9.09
N CYS A 166 2.00 -6.45 -8.49
CA CYS A 166 2.96 -7.32 -9.16
C CYS A 166 2.37 -8.70 -9.43
N GLU A 167 2.51 -9.17 -10.68
CA GLU A 167 2.09 -10.53 -11.08
C GLU A 167 2.90 -11.61 -10.38
N GLY A 168 2.22 -12.60 -9.81
CA GLY A 168 2.82 -13.76 -9.15
C GLY A 168 1.81 -14.53 -8.31
N SER A 169 2.21 -15.70 -7.81
CA SER A 169 1.28 -16.56 -7.07
C SER A 169 0.87 -15.93 -5.74
N PHE A 170 -0.44 -15.80 -5.54
CA PHE A 170 -1.05 -15.50 -4.25
C PHE A 170 -1.96 -16.63 -3.85
N GLY A 171 -1.91 -17.01 -2.58
CA GLY A 171 -2.87 -17.96 -2.05
C GLY A 171 -2.91 -17.97 -0.52
N CYS A 172 -4.12 -17.97 0.03
CA CYS A 172 -4.37 -18.01 1.46
C CYS A 172 -5.67 -18.77 1.79
N GLY A 173 -5.78 -19.25 3.03
CA GLY A 173 -7.04 -19.77 3.56
C GLY A 173 -7.83 -18.63 4.20
N PRO A 174 -9.15 -18.55 4.02
CA PRO A 174 -9.94 -17.50 4.64
C PRO A 174 -10.13 -17.78 6.14
N ARG A 175 -10.22 -16.71 6.95
CA ARG A 175 -10.42 -16.80 8.40
C ARG A 175 -11.89 -17.08 8.74
N ASP A 176 -12.14 -17.93 9.73
CA ASP A 176 -13.48 -18.22 10.23
C ASP A 176 -14.12 -16.96 10.83
N GLY A 177 -15.31 -16.62 10.34
CA GLY A 177 -16.12 -15.49 10.81
C GLY A 177 -16.92 -15.76 12.09
N GLY A 178 -16.72 -16.91 12.74
CA GLY A 178 -17.47 -17.34 13.92
C GLY A 178 -18.75 -18.11 13.57
N SER A 179 -18.93 -18.50 12.30
CA SER A 179 -20.02 -19.34 11.85
C SER A 179 -19.55 -20.28 10.75
N ARG A 180 -20.24 -21.43 10.60
CA ARG A 180 -19.87 -22.45 9.59
C ARG A 180 -20.04 -21.99 8.13
N THR A 181 -20.60 -20.81 7.89
CA THR A 181 -20.95 -20.33 6.55
C THR A 181 -20.38 -18.96 6.23
N HIS A 182 -19.65 -18.31 7.14
CA HIS A 182 -19.09 -16.98 6.92
C HIS A 182 -17.59 -16.98 7.17
N TRP A 183 -16.85 -16.38 6.25
CA TRP A 183 -15.41 -16.26 6.30
C TRP A 183 -14.96 -14.89 5.84
N PHE A 184 -13.78 -14.48 6.31
CA PHE A 184 -13.21 -13.19 5.99
C PHE A 184 -11.79 -13.34 5.49
N LEU A 185 -11.41 -12.50 4.52
CA LEU A 185 -10.02 -12.34 4.13
C LEU A 185 -9.77 -10.96 3.51
N ARG A 186 -8.50 -10.59 3.41
CA ARG A 186 -8.05 -9.42 2.64
C ARG A 186 -7.35 -9.85 1.36
N LEU A 187 -7.83 -9.30 0.26
CA LEU A 187 -7.30 -9.48 -1.08
C LEU A 187 -6.43 -8.29 -1.46
N PRO A 188 -5.32 -8.50 -2.18
CA PRO A 188 -4.63 -7.39 -2.83
C PRO A 188 -5.48 -6.86 -4.00
N ARG A 189 -5.11 -5.68 -4.51
CA ARG A 189 -5.59 -5.18 -5.79
C ARG A 189 -5.29 -6.20 -6.88
N GLN A 190 -6.26 -6.55 -7.71
CA GLN A 190 -6.08 -7.53 -8.79
C GLN A 190 -5.74 -6.85 -10.13
N LEU A 191 -5.07 -7.60 -11.01
CA LEU A 191 -4.77 -7.21 -12.39
C LEU A 191 -5.75 -7.82 -13.40
N ASP A 192 -6.44 -8.88 -13.01
CA ASP A 192 -7.38 -9.63 -13.85
C ASP A 192 -8.44 -10.33 -12.98
N ASP A 193 -9.37 -11.02 -13.64
CA ASP A 193 -10.48 -11.73 -13.01
C ASP A 193 -10.10 -13.17 -12.59
N SER A 194 -8.81 -13.44 -12.37
CA SER A 194 -8.30 -14.81 -12.16
C SER A 194 -8.44 -15.36 -10.75
N LEU A 195 -8.98 -14.58 -9.80
CA LEU A 195 -9.22 -15.04 -8.43
C LEU A 195 -10.12 -16.28 -8.44
N THR A 196 -9.74 -17.31 -7.69
CA THR A 196 -10.56 -18.51 -7.50
C THR A 196 -10.75 -18.83 -6.02
N LEU A 197 -11.89 -19.41 -5.71
CA LEU A 197 -12.13 -20.15 -4.47
C LEU A 197 -12.07 -21.64 -4.78
N ASP A 198 -11.05 -22.29 -4.24
CA ASP A 198 -10.88 -23.73 -4.32
C ASP A 198 -11.43 -24.35 -3.02
N VAL A 199 -12.46 -25.17 -3.16
CA VAL A 199 -13.05 -25.96 -2.07
C VAL A 199 -12.60 -27.40 -2.23
N LEU A 200 -11.79 -27.88 -1.28
CA LEU A 200 -11.26 -29.24 -1.26
C LEU A 200 -12.17 -30.13 -0.42
N PHE A 201 -12.66 -31.22 -1.02
CA PHE A 201 -13.45 -32.27 -0.37
C PHE A 201 -12.58 -33.53 -0.19
N GLY A 202 -12.21 -33.85 1.04
CA GLY A 202 -11.30 -34.96 1.32
C GLY A 202 -9.95 -34.81 0.59
N ASP A 203 -9.44 -35.91 0.03
CA ASP A 203 -8.06 -35.95 -0.53
C ASP A 203 -7.93 -35.55 -2.01
N SER A 204 -9.01 -35.24 -2.75
CA SER A 204 -8.88 -35.15 -4.22
C SER A 204 -9.90 -34.32 -5.00
N ALA A 205 -11.10 -34.07 -4.48
CA ALA A 205 -12.07 -33.27 -5.24
C ALA A 205 -11.84 -31.79 -4.93
N VAL A 206 -11.48 -31.01 -5.95
CA VAL A 206 -11.45 -29.55 -5.88
C VAL A 206 -12.66 -29.05 -6.66
N ARG A 207 -13.58 -28.37 -5.99
CA ARG A 207 -14.54 -27.50 -6.68
C ARG A 207 -13.94 -26.12 -6.73
N GLN A 208 -13.73 -25.63 -7.93
CA GLN A 208 -13.25 -24.29 -8.17
C GLN A 208 -14.42 -23.37 -8.50
N VAL A 209 -14.49 -22.25 -7.80
CA VAL A 209 -15.47 -21.18 -8.03
C VAL A 209 -14.70 -19.97 -8.58
N PRO A 210 -15.07 -19.42 -9.75
CA PRO A 210 -14.34 -18.33 -10.38
C PRO A 210 -14.69 -16.97 -9.74
N LEU A 211 -14.22 -16.75 -8.51
CA LEU A 211 -14.54 -15.55 -7.73
C LEU A 211 -14.23 -14.25 -8.48
N GLY A 212 -13.10 -14.15 -9.17
CA GLY A 212 -12.73 -12.94 -9.90
C GLY A 212 -13.76 -12.59 -10.97
N ALA A 213 -14.18 -13.58 -11.78
CA ALA A 213 -15.20 -13.37 -12.80
C ALA A 213 -16.57 -12.99 -12.20
N ILE A 214 -16.93 -13.60 -11.06
CA ILE A 214 -18.17 -13.28 -10.33
C ILE A 214 -18.13 -11.84 -9.79
N ILE A 215 -17.02 -11.45 -9.16
CA ILE A 215 -16.80 -10.11 -8.60
C ILE A 215 -16.83 -9.04 -9.71
N ALA A 216 -16.15 -9.29 -10.83
CA ALA A 216 -16.13 -8.41 -11.99
C ALA A 216 -17.51 -8.27 -12.65
N ALA A 217 -18.25 -9.38 -12.79
CA ALA A 217 -19.63 -9.34 -13.29
C ALA A 217 -20.59 -8.61 -12.33
N GLY A 218 -20.27 -8.55 -11.04
CA GLY A 218 -20.97 -7.72 -10.05
C GLY A 218 -20.70 -6.22 -10.18
N GLY A 219 -19.76 -5.81 -11.04
CA GLY A 219 -19.41 -4.41 -11.31
C GLY A 219 -18.21 -3.89 -10.53
N TYR A 220 -17.49 -4.75 -9.80
CA TYR A 220 -16.34 -4.31 -9.01
C TYR A 220 -15.18 -3.90 -9.89
N ARG A 221 -14.49 -2.83 -9.49
CA ARG A 221 -13.39 -2.23 -10.24
C ARG A 221 -12.12 -2.19 -9.41
N TYR A 222 -11.15 -3.02 -9.81
CA TYR A 222 -9.81 -3.02 -9.20
C TYR A 222 -8.94 -1.85 -9.66
N ASP A 223 -9.43 -0.95 -10.52
CA ASP A 223 -8.73 0.26 -10.97
C ASP A 223 -9.19 1.54 -10.26
N ASP A 224 -10.13 1.45 -9.30
CA ASP A 224 -10.58 2.59 -8.50
C ASP A 224 -9.48 3.08 -7.55
N GLU A 225 -9.41 4.39 -7.31
CA GLU A 225 -8.38 5.02 -6.47
C GLU A 225 -8.35 4.39 -5.06
N ASP A 226 -9.51 4.31 -4.41
CA ASP A 226 -9.74 3.62 -3.15
C ASP A 226 -10.59 2.36 -3.38
N LEU A 227 -10.05 1.19 -3.02
CA LEU A 227 -10.76 -0.08 -3.21
C LEU A 227 -11.95 -0.26 -2.25
N LEU A 228 -13.07 -0.71 -2.80
CA LEU A 228 -14.27 -1.06 -2.03
C LEU A 228 -14.12 -2.42 -1.34
N ASP A 229 -14.94 -2.66 -0.31
CA ASP A 229 -15.07 -3.99 0.28
C ASP A 229 -16.10 -4.82 -0.52
N ILE A 230 -15.93 -6.14 -0.47
CA ILE A 230 -16.65 -7.10 -1.30
C ILE A 230 -17.36 -8.08 -0.35
N ALA A 231 -18.64 -8.32 -0.60
CA ALA A 231 -19.37 -9.42 0.02
C ALA A 231 -19.88 -10.38 -1.07
N VAL A 232 -19.54 -11.66 -0.96
CA VAL A 232 -19.95 -12.69 -1.92
C VAL A 232 -20.65 -13.83 -1.19
N THR A 233 -21.86 -14.18 -1.63
CA THR A 233 -22.51 -15.43 -1.22
C THR A 233 -22.38 -16.46 -2.33
N VAL A 234 -21.89 -17.66 -2.02
CA VAL A 234 -21.69 -18.77 -2.94
C VAL A 234 -22.55 -19.96 -2.49
N ASP A 235 -23.55 -20.35 -3.28
CA ASP A 235 -24.34 -21.57 -3.06
C ASP A 235 -23.75 -22.72 -3.88
N LEU A 236 -23.00 -23.61 -3.23
CA LEU A 236 -22.41 -24.78 -3.86
C LEU A 236 -23.47 -25.81 -4.29
N SER A 237 -24.65 -25.84 -3.68
CA SER A 237 -25.67 -26.80 -4.07
C SER A 237 -26.34 -26.45 -5.40
N LYS A 238 -26.43 -25.14 -5.70
CA LYS A 238 -27.09 -24.61 -6.91
C LYS A 238 -26.14 -24.12 -7.99
N SER A 239 -24.86 -23.89 -7.65
CA SER A 239 -23.92 -23.18 -8.54
C SER A 239 -24.39 -21.75 -8.84
N GLU A 240 -24.81 -21.05 -7.78
CA GLU A 240 -25.28 -19.67 -7.84
C GLU A 240 -24.43 -18.80 -6.91
N ALA A 241 -24.10 -17.58 -7.35
CA ALA A 241 -23.41 -16.59 -6.52
C ALA A 241 -24.15 -15.25 -6.50
N VAL A 242 -24.09 -14.57 -5.38
CA VAL A 242 -24.60 -13.19 -5.24
C VAL A 242 -23.46 -12.32 -4.78
N VAL A 243 -23.25 -11.19 -5.47
CA VAL A 243 -22.21 -10.22 -5.14
C VAL A 243 -22.86 -8.96 -4.63
N HIS A 244 -22.34 -8.49 -3.51
CA HIS A 244 -22.70 -7.24 -2.86
C HIS A 244 -21.45 -6.40 -2.79
N LEU A 245 -21.53 -5.20 -3.35
CA LEU A 245 -20.46 -4.22 -3.27
C LEU A 245 -20.90 -3.15 -2.29
N SER A 246 -20.04 -2.84 -1.34
CA SER A 246 -20.32 -1.83 -0.34
C SER A 246 -19.12 -0.91 -0.20
N ASP A 247 -19.33 0.34 -0.58
CA ASP A 247 -18.85 1.47 0.21
C ASP A 247 -19.49 1.27 1.59
N TRP A 248 -18.75 1.42 2.68
CA TRP A 248 -19.19 1.06 4.04
C TRP A 248 -20.56 1.65 4.50
N GLU A 249 -21.27 2.48 3.71
CA GLU A 249 -22.57 3.05 4.07
C GLU A 249 -23.80 2.68 3.20
N GLU A 250 -23.73 2.32 1.92
CA GLU A 250 -24.96 1.94 1.15
C GLU A 250 -24.64 0.91 0.05
N GLY A 251 -25.18 -0.31 0.17
CA GLY A 251 -24.86 -1.43 -0.72
C GLY A 251 -25.67 -1.46 -2.02
N GLU A 252 -24.99 -1.72 -3.14
CA GLU A 252 -25.61 -2.12 -4.42
C GLU A 252 -25.54 -3.65 -4.61
N TYR A 253 -26.50 -4.22 -5.34
CA TYR A 253 -26.76 -5.67 -5.37
C TYR A 253 -26.78 -6.23 -6.79
N SER A 254 -26.07 -7.34 -7.02
CA SER A 254 -26.09 -8.10 -8.28
C SER A 254 -26.12 -9.62 -8.03
N THR A 255 -27.04 -10.34 -8.68
CA THR A 255 -27.15 -11.81 -8.62
C THR A 255 -26.62 -12.44 -9.91
N ILE A 256 -25.79 -13.48 -9.80
CA ILE A 256 -25.08 -14.10 -10.93
C ILE A 256 -25.14 -15.64 -10.83
N GLU A 257 -25.52 -16.32 -11.91
CA GLU A 257 -25.42 -17.79 -12.03
C GLU A 257 -24.05 -18.18 -12.60
N TYR A 258 -23.42 -19.27 -12.11
CA TYR A 258 -22.07 -19.67 -12.54
C TYR A 258 -21.88 -21.18 -12.75
#